data_AF-V2TCF4-F1
#
_entry.id   AF-V2TCF4-F1
#
_cell.length_a   1.000
_cell.length_b   1.000
_cell.length_c   1.000
_cell.angle_alpha   90.00
_cell.angle_beta   90.00
_cell.angle_gamma   90.00
#
_symmetry.space_group_name_H-M   'P 1'
#
loop_
_entity.id
_entity.type
_entity.pdbx_description
1 polymer ?
#
loop_
_entity_poly.entity_id
_entity_poly.type
_entity_poly.pdbx_seq_one_letter_code
_entity_poly.pdbx_strand_id
1 'polypeptide(L)'
;MSNISNLTQDVGQNFPTKLADQILGEIESLHGDDFNKKYAQMKQSELLSLTCRVLDGLTPNDIKRGLKRLYEEKWCPKLPEFKSWCLQASDWWTAEHAWAKAMQFEADKSVKITTLTKVVLDEVRHIMDNEGQKSAHFAFRDIYQDYLAKAKQKGKLQEFYVPQKMAQLGHSESNRKGVPCPAHLMNQIRSVGKRGVV
;
A
#
# COMPACT_ATOMS: atom_id res chain seq x y z
N MET A 1 -37.40 2.24 29.44
CA MET A 1 -37.20 2.90 28.12
C MET A 1 -35.82 3.53 28.17
N SER A 2 -34.82 2.85 27.61
CA SER A 2 -33.40 3.21 27.77
C SER A 2 -33.03 4.37 26.86
N ASN A 3 -32.41 5.39 27.46
CA ASN A 3 -31.95 6.62 26.81
C ASN A 3 -30.84 6.32 25.78
N ILE A 4 -31.13 6.56 24.49
CA ILE A 4 -30.16 6.49 23.38
C ILE A 4 -29.53 7.88 23.15
N SER A 5 -29.15 8.59 24.21
CA SER A 5 -28.74 10.00 24.11
C SER A 5 -27.24 10.22 23.96
N ASN A 6 -26.39 9.19 24.02
CA ASN A 6 -24.92 9.38 24.16
C ASN A 6 -24.05 8.66 23.10
N LEU A 7 -24.52 8.48 21.86
CA LEU A 7 -23.71 7.86 20.78
C LEU A 7 -23.02 8.86 19.84
N THR A 8 -23.06 10.17 20.12
CA THR A 8 -22.53 11.21 19.22
C THR A 8 -21.40 12.05 19.81
N GLN A 9 -20.83 11.65 20.94
CA GLN A 9 -19.65 12.33 21.48
C GLN A 9 -18.42 11.42 21.33
N ASP A 10 -17.46 11.95 20.57
CA ASP A 10 -16.07 11.47 20.43
C ASP A 10 -15.73 10.48 19.30
N VAL A 11 -16.17 10.77 18.08
CA VAL A 11 -15.39 10.39 16.89
C VAL A 11 -14.66 11.65 16.44
N GLY A 12 -13.40 11.78 16.87
CA GLY A 12 -12.57 12.95 16.59
C GLY A 12 -12.60 13.32 15.11
N GLN A 13 -13.26 14.44 14.78
CA GLN A 13 -13.17 15.06 13.48
C GLN A 13 -11.73 15.54 13.29
N ASN A 14 -10.91 14.73 12.62
CA ASN A 14 -9.55 15.12 12.28
C ASN A 14 -9.48 15.77 10.89
N PHE A 15 -10.62 15.90 10.20
CA PHE A 15 -10.71 16.56 8.91
C PHE A 15 -10.71 18.09 9.06
N PRO A 16 -9.81 18.83 8.38
CA PRO A 16 -9.72 20.28 8.54
C PRO A 16 -10.96 20.97 7.97
N THR A 17 -11.63 21.78 8.80
CA THR A 17 -12.83 22.55 8.41
C THR A 17 -12.60 23.47 7.21
N LYS A 18 -11.40 24.09 7.13
CA LYS A 18 -11.00 24.91 5.97
C LYS A 18 -10.98 24.10 4.67
N LEU A 19 -10.55 22.84 4.72
CA LEU A 19 -10.47 21.98 3.55
C LEU A 19 -11.87 21.51 3.12
N ALA A 20 -12.74 21.24 4.09
CA ALA A 20 -14.14 20.92 3.82
C ALA A 20 -14.87 22.09 3.15
N ASP A 21 -14.62 23.31 3.62
CA ASP A 21 -15.18 24.53 3.04
C ASP A 21 -14.70 24.76 1.61
N GLN A 22 -13.41 24.56 1.34
CA GLN A 22 -12.86 24.60 -0.02
C GLN A 22 -13.51 23.57 -0.95
N ILE A 23 -13.67 22.32 -0.51
CA ILE A 23 -14.29 21.27 -1.33
C ILE A 23 -15.76 21.60 -1.63
N LEU A 24 -16.50 22.12 -0.64
CA LEU A 24 -17.87 22.57 -0.85
C LEU A 24 -17.94 23.73 -1.86
N GLY A 25 -17.05 24.71 -1.73
CA GLY A 25 -16.96 25.83 -2.68
C GLY A 25 -16.64 25.39 -4.10
N GLU A 26 -15.76 24.39 -4.29
CA GLU A 26 -15.48 23.81 -5.61
C GLU A 26 -16.73 23.13 -6.19
N ILE A 27 -17.44 22.31 -5.41
CA ILE A 27 -18.67 21.64 -5.85
C ILE A 27 -19.76 22.66 -6.20
N GLU A 28 -19.93 23.70 -5.39
CA GLU A 28 -20.88 24.79 -5.64
C GLU A 28 -20.52 25.57 -6.91
N SER A 29 -19.23 25.84 -7.13
CA SER A 29 -18.77 26.59 -8.31
C SER A 29 -19.04 25.84 -9.63
N LEU A 30 -18.93 24.50 -9.62
CA LEU A 30 -19.12 23.66 -10.80
C LEU A 30 -20.59 23.30 -11.06
N HIS A 31 -21.39 23.14 -10.00
CA HIS A 31 -22.74 22.59 -10.10
C HIS A 31 -23.81 23.41 -9.36
N GLY A 32 -23.63 24.73 -9.26
CA GLY A 32 -24.41 25.62 -8.39
C GLY A 32 -25.93 25.36 -8.32
N ASP A 33 -26.62 25.18 -9.44
CA ASP A 33 -28.07 24.91 -9.44
C ASP A 33 -28.44 23.58 -8.78
N ASP A 34 -27.66 22.53 -9.04
CA ASP A 34 -27.90 21.20 -8.47
C ASP A 34 -27.43 21.10 -7.02
N PHE A 35 -26.36 21.83 -6.68
CA PHE A 35 -25.89 21.97 -5.30
C PHE A 35 -26.96 22.66 -4.44
N ASN A 36 -27.50 23.79 -4.91
CA ASN A 36 -28.56 24.51 -4.22
C ASN A 36 -29.82 23.65 -4.05
N LYS A 37 -30.26 22.94 -5.10
CA LYS A 37 -31.41 22.02 -4.97
C LYS A 37 -31.22 20.95 -3.89
N LYS A 38 -29.99 20.44 -3.69
CA LYS A 38 -29.69 19.39 -2.72
C LYS A 38 -29.50 19.91 -1.29
N TYR A 39 -28.92 21.09 -1.13
CA TYR A 39 -28.45 21.57 0.18
C TYR A 39 -29.12 22.87 0.66
N ALA A 40 -30.04 23.49 -0.11
CA ALA A 40 -30.70 24.75 0.27
C ALA A 40 -31.44 24.74 1.62
N GLN A 41 -31.84 23.57 2.10
CA GLN A 41 -32.53 23.44 3.39
C GLN A 41 -31.58 23.30 4.59
N MET A 42 -30.29 23.08 4.35
CA MET A 42 -29.29 22.92 5.41
C MET A 42 -28.57 24.24 5.69
N LYS A 43 -28.29 24.51 6.97
CA LYS A 43 -27.44 25.64 7.34
C LYS A 43 -25.99 25.35 6.97
N GLN A 44 -25.24 26.37 6.56
CA GLN A 44 -23.82 26.24 6.18
C GLN A 44 -22.98 25.52 7.25
N SER A 45 -23.22 25.81 8.54
CA SER A 45 -22.52 25.16 9.66
C SER A 45 -22.83 23.66 9.76
N GLU A 46 -24.06 23.26 9.47
CA GLU A 46 -24.49 21.85 9.50
C GLU A 46 -23.92 21.09 8.30
N LEU A 47 -23.92 21.73 7.12
CA LEU A 47 -23.33 21.18 5.91
C LEU A 47 -21.81 20.99 6.06
N LEU A 48 -21.10 21.98 6.63
CA LEU A 48 -19.67 21.86 6.93
C LEU A 48 -19.37 20.72 7.89
N SER A 49 -20.16 20.59 8.96
CA SER A 49 -20.01 19.49 9.93
C SER A 49 -20.27 18.13 9.27
N LEU A 50 -21.29 18.05 8.41
CA LEU A 50 -21.60 16.85 7.63
C LEU A 50 -20.43 16.48 6.71
N THR A 51 -19.89 17.44 5.97
CA THR A 51 -18.74 17.24 5.08
C THR A 51 -17.50 16.79 5.84
N CYS A 52 -17.18 17.41 6.98
CA CYS A 52 -16.05 16.97 7.82
C CYS A 52 -16.24 15.53 8.30
N ARG A 53 -17.46 15.15 8.72
CA ARG A 53 -17.75 13.77 9.15
C ARG A 53 -17.67 12.78 7.98
N VAL A 54 -18.17 13.14 6.81
CA VAL A 54 -18.16 12.25 5.64
C VAL A 54 -16.74 12.08 5.11
N LEU A 55 -15.96 13.16 4.99
CA LEU A 55 -14.62 13.13 4.42
C LEU A 55 -13.53 12.73 5.43
N ASP A 56 -13.91 12.41 6.66
CA ASP A 56 -12.98 11.92 7.66
C ASP A 56 -12.26 10.65 7.19
N GLY A 57 -10.97 10.60 7.51
CA GLY A 57 -10.04 9.54 7.11
C GLY A 57 -9.48 9.63 5.69
N LEU A 58 -9.80 10.68 4.91
CA LEU A 58 -9.20 10.89 3.59
C LEU A 58 -7.82 11.54 3.66
N THR A 59 -6.88 11.04 2.87
CA THR A 59 -5.57 11.68 2.69
C THR A 59 -5.64 12.82 1.67
N PRO A 60 -4.68 13.78 1.68
CA PRO A 60 -4.61 14.84 0.67
C PRO A 60 -4.58 14.31 -0.78
N ASN A 61 -3.98 13.13 -1.00
CA ASN A 61 -3.94 12.50 -2.32
C ASN A 61 -5.31 11.93 -2.72
N ASP A 62 -6.09 11.39 -1.78
CA ASP A 62 -7.46 10.93 -2.05
C ASP A 62 -8.33 12.12 -2.49
N ILE A 63 -8.20 13.27 -1.81
CA ILE A 63 -8.96 14.48 -2.14
C ILE A 63 -8.60 15.03 -3.52
N LYS A 64 -7.31 15.15 -3.85
CA LYS A 64 -6.87 15.58 -5.18
C LYS A 64 -7.47 14.73 -6.30
N ARG A 65 -7.61 13.42 -6.07
CA ARG A 65 -8.23 12.49 -7.02
C ARG A 65 -9.74 12.70 -7.12
N GLY A 66 -10.42 12.85 -5.98
CA GLY A 66 -11.85 13.20 -5.96
C GLY A 66 -12.14 14.50 -6.72
N LEU A 67 -11.30 15.53 -6.52
CA LEU A 67 -11.39 16.80 -7.24
C LEU A 67 -11.13 16.65 -8.74
N LYS A 68 -10.13 15.85 -9.15
CA LYS A 68 -9.89 15.60 -10.57
C LYS A 68 -11.12 14.99 -11.26
N ARG A 69 -11.76 14.02 -10.60
CA ARG A 69 -13.00 13.41 -11.12
C ARG A 69 -14.17 14.38 -11.08
N LEU A 70 -14.26 15.23 -10.05
CA LEU A 70 -15.27 16.28 -9.95
C LEU A 70 -15.24 17.21 -11.18
N TYR A 71 -14.05 17.56 -11.69
CA TYR A 71 -13.92 18.39 -12.90
C TYR A 71 -14.33 17.68 -14.20
N GLU A 72 -14.39 16.35 -14.22
CA GLU A 72 -14.76 15.56 -15.41
C GLU A 72 -16.25 15.20 -15.43
N GLU A 73 -16.90 15.19 -14.26
CA GLU A 73 -18.28 14.73 -14.09
C GLU A 73 -19.30 15.82 -14.46
N LYS A 74 -20.45 15.40 -15.00
CA LYS A 74 -21.50 16.34 -15.48
C LYS A 74 -22.50 16.76 -14.42
N TRP A 75 -22.56 16.06 -13.29
CA TRP A 75 -23.62 16.20 -12.29
C TRP A 75 -23.06 16.31 -10.88
N CYS A 76 -23.77 17.04 -10.02
CA CYS A 76 -23.34 17.29 -8.65
C CYS A 76 -23.33 16.00 -7.80
N PRO A 77 -22.16 15.56 -7.27
CA PRO A 77 -22.10 14.42 -6.37
C PRO A 77 -22.84 14.67 -5.06
N LYS A 78 -23.31 13.59 -4.45
CA LYS A 78 -23.60 13.59 -3.00
C LYS A 78 -22.28 13.47 -2.22
N LEU A 79 -22.19 14.00 -1.01
CA LEU A 79 -20.96 13.89 -0.20
C LEU A 79 -20.40 12.45 -0.05
N PRO A 80 -21.21 11.40 0.21
CA PRO A 80 -20.70 10.03 0.28
C PRO A 80 -20.17 9.50 -1.06
N GLU A 81 -20.73 9.99 -2.16
CA GLU A 81 -20.35 9.61 -3.51
C GLU A 81 -19.02 10.27 -3.90
N PHE A 82 -18.85 11.55 -3.55
CA PHE A 82 -17.55 12.21 -3.63
C PHE A 82 -16.48 11.48 -2.80
N LYS A 83 -16.79 11.04 -1.56
CA LYS A 83 -15.89 10.18 -0.78
C LYS A 83 -15.52 8.90 -1.53
N SER A 84 -16.48 8.28 -2.21
CA SER A 84 -16.23 7.07 -2.99
C SER A 84 -15.25 7.35 -4.14
N TRP A 85 -15.31 8.50 -4.79
CA TRP A 85 -14.38 8.88 -5.85
C TRP A 85 -12.98 9.12 -5.33
N CYS A 86 -12.84 9.74 -4.15
CA CYS A 86 -11.57 9.90 -3.47
C CYS A 86 -10.89 8.54 -3.20
N LEU A 87 -11.68 7.50 -2.90
CA LEU A 87 -11.18 6.16 -2.53
C LEU A 87 -11.05 5.17 -3.71
N GLN A 88 -11.90 5.28 -4.73
CA GLN A 88 -12.00 4.32 -5.84
C GLN A 88 -10.80 4.34 -6.77
N ALA A 89 -10.19 5.50 -7.00
CA ALA A 89 -9.00 5.63 -7.83
C ALA A 89 -7.72 5.43 -7.01
N SER A 90 -7.69 4.39 -6.17
CA SER A 90 -6.50 3.98 -5.45
C SER A 90 -5.39 3.74 -6.48
N ASP A 91 -4.23 4.39 -6.34
CA ASP A 91 -3.05 4.23 -7.23
C ASP A 91 -2.55 2.78 -7.37
N TRP A 92 -3.21 1.85 -6.67
CA TRP A 92 -2.96 0.42 -6.62
C TRP A 92 -3.59 -0.28 -7.81
N TRP A 93 -2.84 -1.20 -8.42
CA TRP A 93 -3.35 -2.07 -9.45
C TRP A 93 -4.53 -2.92 -8.95
N THR A 94 -5.47 -3.22 -9.86
CA THR A 94 -6.49 -4.24 -9.59
C THR A 94 -5.84 -5.62 -9.58
N ALA A 95 -6.46 -6.58 -8.89
CA ALA A 95 -5.95 -7.96 -8.84
C ALA A 95 -5.77 -8.56 -10.24
N GLU A 96 -6.70 -8.31 -11.16
CA GLU A 96 -6.61 -8.80 -12.55
C GLU A 96 -5.48 -8.13 -13.34
N HIS A 97 -5.28 -6.82 -13.18
CA HIS A 97 -4.18 -6.12 -13.82
C HIS A 97 -2.83 -6.59 -13.26
N ALA A 98 -2.75 -6.80 -11.95
CA ALA A 98 -1.57 -7.33 -11.28
C ALA A 98 -1.25 -8.76 -11.74
N TRP A 99 -2.26 -9.62 -11.89
CA TRP A 99 -2.07 -10.97 -12.42
C TRP A 99 -1.57 -10.96 -13.86
N ALA A 100 -2.21 -10.19 -14.75
CA ALA A 100 -1.78 -10.10 -16.14
C ALA A 100 -0.32 -9.63 -16.25
N LYS A 101 0.08 -8.66 -15.43
CA LYS A 101 1.45 -8.17 -15.35
C LYS A 101 2.41 -9.19 -14.73
N ALA A 102 1.97 -9.97 -13.75
CA ALA A 102 2.74 -11.06 -13.16
C ALA A 102 3.04 -12.16 -14.20
N MET A 103 2.07 -12.53 -15.04
CA MET A 103 2.28 -13.49 -16.12
C MET A 103 3.23 -12.96 -17.19
N GLN A 104 3.12 -11.67 -17.55
CA GLN A 104 4.09 -11.02 -18.43
C GLN A 104 5.50 -11.03 -17.83
N PHE A 105 5.63 -10.89 -16.51
CA PHE A 105 6.92 -10.95 -15.82
C PHE A 105 7.54 -12.35 -15.75
N GLU A 106 6.72 -13.40 -15.60
CA GLU A 106 7.22 -14.78 -15.67
C GLU A 106 7.71 -15.13 -17.09
N ALA A 107 7.03 -14.62 -18.12
CA ALA A 107 7.48 -14.77 -19.51
C ALA A 107 8.73 -13.93 -19.82
N ASP A 108 8.77 -12.68 -19.34
CA ASP A 108 9.87 -11.76 -19.51
C ASP A 108 10.16 -10.99 -18.21
N LYS A 109 11.28 -11.33 -17.57
CA LYS A 109 11.74 -10.73 -16.30
C LYS A 109 12.13 -9.25 -16.44
N SER A 110 12.15 -8.69 -17.65
CA SER A 110 12.37 -7.26 -17.88
C SER A 110 11.13 -6.40 -17.59
N VAL A 111 9.94 -7.01 -17.56
CA VAL A 111 8.67 -6.31 -17.34
C VAL A 111 8.63 -5.73 -15.92
N LYS A 112 8.22 -4.47 -15.80
CA LYS A 112 8.06 -3.83 -14.49
C LYS A 112 6.77 -4.31 -13.83
N ILE A 113 6.89 -4.88 -12.64
CA ILE A 113 5.77 -5.23 -11.76
C ILE A 113 5.89 -4.51 -10.42
N THR A 114 4.83 -4.54 -9.63
CA THR A 114 4.85 -3.89 -8.32
C THR A 114 5.36 -4.83 -7.23
N THR A 115 5.92 -4.28 -6.15
CA THR A 115 6.49 -5.07 -5.05
C THR A 115 5.43 -6.00 -4.47
N LEU A 116 4.19 -5.53 -4.31
CA LEU A 116 3.07 -6.34 -3.83
C LEU A 116 2.75 -7.48 -4.80
N THR A 117 2.69 -7.20 -6.12
CA THR A 117 2.52 -8.23 -7.15
C THR A 117 3.60 -9.29 -7.09
N LYS A 118 4.87 -8.90 -6.88
CA LYS A 118 5.99 -9.84 -6.82
C LYS A 118 5.90 -10.77 -5.60
N VAL A 119 5.59 -10.21 -4.43
CA VAL A 119 5.43 -11.00 -3.19
C VAL A 119 4.32 -12.04 -3.37
N VAL A 120 3.14 -11.62 -3.85
CA VAL A 120 2.01 -12.54 -4.05
C VAL A 120 2.31 -13.58 -5.13
N LEU A 121 3.02 -13.20 -6.20
CA LEU A 121 3.46 -14.14 -7.24
C LEU A 121 4.41 -15.20 -6.68
N ASP A 122 5.36 -14.82 -5.83
CA ASP A 122 6.29 -15.76 -5.20
C ASP A 122 5.58 -16.71 -4.23
N GLU A 123 4.60 -16.20 -3.48
CA GLU A 123 3.76 -17.04 -2.62
C GLU A 123 2.94 -18.04 -3.43
N VAL A 124 2.37 -17.66 -4.57
CA VAL A 124 1.50 -18.53 -5.37
C VAL A 124 2.26 -19.42 -6.36
N ARG A 125 3.57 -19.18 -6.56
CA ARG A 125 4.41 -19.92 -7.52
C ARG A 125 4.32 -21.45 -7.33
N HIS A 126 4.34 -21.92 -6.09
CA HIS A 126 4.23 -23.35 -5.78
C HIS A 126 2.86 -23.94 -6.18
N ILE A 127 1.78 -23.17 -6.08
CA ILE A 127 0.43 -23.58 -6.50
C ILE A 127 0.38 -23.65 -8.03
N MET A 128 1.00 -22.68 -8.70
CA MET A 128 1.07 -22.65 -10.17
C MET A 128 1.79 -23.87 -10.73
N ASP A 129 2.89 -24.29 -10.10
CA ASP A 129 3.69 -25.43 -10.52
C ASP A 129 2.99 -26.78 -10.26
N ASN A 130 2.19 -26.90 -9.19
CA ASN A 130 1.56 -28.15 -8.75
C ASN A 130 0.12 -28.35 -9.26
N GLU A 131 -0.70 -27.30 -9.27
CA GLU A 131 -2.15 -27.36 -9.54
C GLU A 131 -2.55 -26.67 -10.85
N GLY A 132 -1.65 -25.85 -11.40
CA GLY A 132 -1.84 -25.12 -12.65
C GLY A 132 -2.32 -23.67 -12.48
N GLN A 133 -2.32 -22.95 -13.61
CA GLN A 133 -2.53 -21.50 -13.63
C GLN A 133 -3.91 -21.03 -13.14
N LYS A 134 -4.95 -21.85 -13.32
CA LYS A 134 -6.32 -21.46 -12.94
C LYS A 134 -6.48 -21.44 -11.41
N SER A 135 -5.98 -22.45 -10.71
CA SER A 135 -5.97 -22.50 -9.24
C SER A 135 -5.08 -21.40 -8.66
N ALA A 136 -3.92 -21.19 -9.27
CA ALA A 136 -3.02 -20.09 -8.92
C ALA A 136 -3.68 -18.71 -9.08
N HIS A 137 -4.44 -18.47 -10.14
CA HIS A 137 -5.13 -17.18 -10.34
C HIS A 137 -6.13 -16.88 -9.22
N PHE A 138 -6.93 -17.87 -8.81
CA PHE A 138 -7.86 -17.70 -7.68
C PHE A 138 -7.12 -17.37 -6.39
N ALA A 139 -6.08 -18.14 -6.04
CA ALA A 139 -5.28 -17.88 -4.86
C ALA A 139 -4.58 -16.51 -4.90
N PHE A 140 -4.03 -16.14 -6.07
CA PHE A 140 -3.39 -14.84 -6.27
C PHE A 140 -4.37 -13.70 -6.03
N ARG A 141 -5.57 -13.78 -6.59
CA ARG A 141 -6.59 -12.74 -6.46
C ARG A 141 -6.95 -12.48 -5.00
N ASP A 142 -7.19 -13.54 -4.23
CA ASP A 142 -7.61 -13.42 -2.83
C ASP A 142 -6.48 -12.84 -1.96
N ILE A 143 -5.27 -13.40 -2.07
CA ILE A 143 -4.10 -12.92 -1.31
C ILE A 143 -3.75 -11.47 -1.68
N TYR A 144 -3.82 -11.13 -2.97
CA TYR A 144 -3.55 -9.77 -3.45
C TYR A 144 -4.53 -8.76 -2.87
N GLN A 145 -5.83 -9.08 -2.83
CA GLN A 145 -6.85 -8.21 -2.24
C GLN A 145 -6.62 -7.97 -0.75
N ASP A 146 -6.27 -9.02 0.00
CA ASP A 146 -5.94 -8.93 1.42
C ASP A 146 -4.71 -8.05 1.68
N TYR A 147 -3.64 -8.24 0.89
CA TYR A 147 -2.43 -7.45 1.03
C TYR A 147 -2.65 -5.99 0.64
N LEU A 148 -3.47 -5.75 -0.39
CA LEU A 148 -3.86 -4.42 -0.81
C LEU A 148 -4.67 -3.72 0.30
N ALA A 149 -5.58 -4.42 0.98
CA ALA A 149 -6.31 -3.87 2.13
C ALA A 149 -5.36 -3.52 3.29
N LYS A 150 -4.42 -4.41 3.63
CA LYS A 150 -3.39 -4.16 4.66
C LYS A 150 -2.46 -3.00 4.30
N ALA A 151 -2.08 -2.88 3.03
CA ALA A 151 -1.22 -1.79 2.55
C ALA A 151 -1.94 -0.44 2.62
N LYS A 152 -3.23 -0.40 2.25
CA LYS A 152 -4.09 0.77 2.40
C LYS A 152 -4.24 1.21 3.85
N GLN A 153 -4.49 0.27 4.77
CA GLN A 153 -4.58 0.57 6.20
C GLN A 153 -3.29 1.17 6.76
N LYS A 154 -2.13 0.78 6.21
CA LYS A 154 -0.82 1.32 6.59
C LYS A 154 -0.46 2.63 5.89
N GLY A 155 -1.33 3.17 5.04
CA GLY A 155 -1.07 4.40 4.27
C GLY A 155 0.11 4.28 3.30
N LYS A 156 0.45 3.07 2.86
CA LYS A 156 1.56 2.86 1.93
C LYS A 156 1.16 3.25 0.51
N LEU A 157 2.12 3.76 -0.25
CA LEU A 157 1.99 3.98 -1.69
C LEU A 157 2.41 2.72 -2.45
N GLN A 158 1.92 2.56 -3.69
CA GLN A 158 2.34 1.45 -4.54
C GLN A 158 3.78 1.68 -5.00
N GLU A 159 4.66 0.71 -4.72
CA GLU A 159 6.07 0.73 -5.12
C GLU A 159 6.33 -0.30 -6.23
N PHE A 160 7.20 0.05 -7.18
CA PHE A 160 7.64 -0.87 -8.22
C PHE A 160 8.75 -1.78 -7.70
N TYR A 161 8.68 -3.04 -8.09
CA TYR A 161 9.71 -4.01 -7.76
C TYR A 161 11.01 -3.64 -8.48
N VAL A 162 12.08 -3.50 -7.70
CA VAL A 162 13.44 -3.35 -8.21
C VAL A 162 14.19 -4.65 -7.87
N PRO A 163 14.69 -5.40 -8.87
CA PRO A 163 15.47 -6.59 -8.60
C PRO A 163 16.70 -6.20 -7.79
N GLN A 164 16.81 -6.73 -6.57
CA GLN A 164 17.99 -6.53 -5.76
C GLN A 164 19.17 -7.18 -6.49
N LYS A 165 20.12 -6.36 -6.96
CA LYS A 165 21.42 -6.87 -7.37
C LYS A 165 22.02 -7.52 -6.13
N MET A 166 22.07 -8.84 -6.11
CA MET A 166 22.85 -9.57 -5.13
C MET A 166 24.24 -8.97 -5.19
N ALA A 167 24.68 -8.31 -4.11
CA ALA A 167 26.07 -7.89 -4.03
C ALA A 167 26.89 -9.16 -4.26
N GLN A 168 27.65 -9.22 -5.35
CA GLN A 168 28.60 -10.29 -5.56
C GLN A 168 29.52 -10.23 -4.34
N LEU A 169 29.36 -11.17 -3.41
CA LEU A 169 30.31 -11.39 -2.35
C LEU A 169 31.61 -11.72 -3.07
N GLY A 170 32.46 -10.71 -3.26
CA GLY A 170 33.76 -10.90 -3.86
C GLY A 170 34.50 -11.91 -2.99
N HIS A 171 34.59 -13.16 -3.46
CA HIS A 171 35.51 -14.13 -2.90
C HIS A 171 36.94 -13.69 -3.27
N SER A 172 37.37 -12.58 -2.67
CA SER A 172 38.78 -12.23 -2.64
C SER A 172 39.43 -13.12 -1.59
N GLU A 173 39.96 -14.27 -2.02
CA GLU A 173 40.80 -15.13 -1.16
C GLU A 173 41.97 -14.34 -0.54
N SER A 174 42.38 -13.25 -1.21
CA SER A 174 43.46 -12.34 -0.80
C SER A 174 43.22 -11.60 0.53
N ASN A 175 41.98 -11.50 1.02
CA ASN A 175 41.66 -10.77 2.26
C ASN A 175 41.41 -11.66 3.48
N ARG A 176 41.62 -12.97 3.38
CA ARG A 176 41.67 -13.84 4.58
C ARG A 176 43.00 -13.59 5.30
N LYS A 177 43.09 -12.53 6.09
CA LYS A 177 44.06 -12.48 7.19
C LYS A 177 43.65 -13.56 8.18
N GLY A 178 44.18 -14.77 7.99
CA GLY A 178 44.03 -15.86 8.95
C GLY A 178 44.38 -15.33 10.34
N VAL A 179 43.52 -15.62 11.31
CA VAL A 179 43.80 -15.26 12.70
C VAL A 179 45.13 -15.96 13.07
N PRO A 180 46.17 -15.21 13.50
CA PRO A 180 47.41 -15.82 13.94
C PRO A 180 47.08 -16.81 15.05
N CYS A 181 47.58 -18.05 14.93
CA CYS A 181 47.30 -19.09 15.92
C CYS A 181 47.67 -18.60 17.33
N PRO A 182 46.74 -18.68 18.31
CA PRO A 182 47.00 -18.28 19.69
C PRO A 182 48.26 -18.97 20.26
N ALA A 183 49.08 -18.21 20.99
CA ALA A 183 50.40 -18.67 21.47
C ALA A 183 50.34 -19.97 22.30
N HIS A 184 49.25 -20.21 23.02
CA HIS A 184 49.04 -21.44 23.79
C HIS A 184 48.95 -22.69 22.90
N LEU A 185 48.29 -22.58 21.74
CA LEU A 185 48.18 -23.69 20.78
C LEU A 185 49.51 -23.95 20.04
N MET A 186 50.26 -22.88 19.74
CA MET A 186 51.61 -23.00 19.17
C MET A 186 52.58 -23.75 20.11
N ASN A 187 52.48 -23.51 21.42
CA ASN A 187 53.30 -24.20 22.42
C ASN A 187 52.92 -25.68 22.55
N GLN A 188 51.63 -26.02 22.45
CA GLN A 188 51.18 -27.42 22.42
C GLN A 188 51.73 -28.17 21.19
N ILE A 189 51.69 -27.58 20.00
CA ILE A 189 52.21 -28.20 18.77
C ILE A 189 53.72 -28.43 18.87
N ARG A 190 54.48 -27.46 19.39
CA ARG A 190 55.94 -27.62 19.63
C ARG A 190 56.26 -28.71 20.65
N SER A 191 55.40 -28.91 21.64
CA SER A 191 55.59 -29.96 22.66
C SER A 191 55.33 -31.37 22.13
N VAL A 192 54.49 -31.51 21.10
CA VAL A 192 54.20 -32.80 20.45
C VAL A 192 55.36 -33.22 19.56
N GLY A 193 55.99 -32.29 18.82
CA GLY A 193 57.15 -32.59 17.97
C GLY A 193 58.42 -33.02 18.72
N LYS A 194 58.52 -32.75 20.03
CA LYS A 194 59.66 -33.17 20.87
C LYS A 194 59.50 -34.55 21.52
N ARG A 195 58.32 -35.18 21.42
CA ARG A 195 58.07 -36.52 22.02
C ARG A 195 58.30 -37.68 21.05
N GLY A 196 58.83 -37.42 19.84
CA GLY A 196 59.04 -38.43 18.79
C GLY A 196 60.51 -38.79 18.50
N VAL A 197 61.46 -38.44 19.37
CA VAL A 197 62.86 -38.86 19.21
C VAL A 197 63.40 -39.31 20.57
N VAL A 198 63.06 -40.55 20.96
CA VAL A 198 63.88 -41.48 21.76
C VAL A 198 63.53 -42.88 21.32
#